data_AF-A0A9E1KV81-F1
#
_entry.id   AF-A0A9E1KV81-F1
#
_cell.length_a   1.000
_cell.length_b   1.000
_cell.length_c   1.000
_cell.angle_alpha   90.00
_cell.angle_beta   90.00
_cell.angle_gamma   90.00
#
_symmetry.space_group_name_H-M   'P 1'
#
loop_
_entity.id
_entity.type
_entity.pdbx_description
1 polymer ?
#
loop_
_entity_poly.entity_id
_entity_poly.type
_entity_poly.pdbx_seq_one_letter_code
_entity_poly.pdbx_strand_id
1 'polypeptide(L)'
;MMVNLIVKGSVAMAISLMIFANSAMAFGPFSRHGFSHRNSEKRSERMIEHLTEELELDSVQAATLRKIKDELNVKRTALKVDKQQIFETFLNEIGNDEFDISKFQVIADNHASRAKLETAFFTEKLVEFHQMLSPVQRELVVDKVKEMKQRREDRKSGWFYKTPEERADSILDMVSGRLDLSEEQIPAFNKIKNNLLKTRSMYLSDGFVLRLTDQFSEQFVRETLNTNEIQHEMNDAISRFEKIISVVLKNVKKAHQILSEEQRSQIVEQMQGHHRRFSKK
;
A
#
# COMPACT_ATOMS: atom_id res chain seq x y z
N MET A 1 -2.42 -24.85 21.26
CA MET A 1 -3.58 -24.96 20.34
C MET A 1 -3.72 -23.70 19.47
N MET A 2 -2.62 -23.31 18.79
CA MET A 2 -2.49 -22.05 18.03
C MET A 2 -1.63 -22.30 16.77
N VAL A 3 -1.91 -23.38 16.06
CA VAL A 3 -1.19 -23.75 14.81
C VAL A 3 -2.14 -23.75 13.60
N ASN A 4 -3.46 -23.63 13.80
CA ASN A 4 -4.46 -23.66 12.72
C ASN A 4 -5.04 -22.29 12.31
N LEU A 5 -4.37 -21.18 12.61
CA LEU A 5 -4.78 -19.83 12.23
C LEU A 5 -3.93 -19.22 11.09
N ILE A 6 -3.13 -20.05 10.40
CA ILE A 6 -1.99 -19.63 9.57
C ILE A 6 -2.28 -19.70 8.05
N VAL A 7 -3.44 -20.18 7.59
CA VAL A 7 -3.62 -20.63 6.18
C VAL A 7 -4.90 -20.12 5.50
N LYS A 8 -5.34 -18.85 5.61
CA LYS A 8 -6.67 -18.47 5.03
C LYS A 8 -6.75 -17.15 4.25
N GLY A 9 -5.67 -16.70 3.62
CA GLY A 9 -5.60 -15.32 3.09
C GLY A 9 -5.14 -15.13 1.64
N SER A 10 -4.83 -16.17 0.87
CA SER A 10 -3.94 -15.96 -0.30
C SER A 10 -4.66 -15.68 -1.61
N VAL A 11 -5.95 -16.06 -1.76
CA VAL A 11 -6.77 -15.73 -2.94
C VAL A 11 -7.05 -14.22 -3.00
N ALA A 12 -7.47 -13.66 -1.88
CA ALA A 12 -7.79 -12.24 -1.77
C ALA A 12 -6.53 -11.33 -1.79
N MET A 13 -5.34 -11.89 -1.53
CA MET A 13 -4.07 -11.19 -1.66
C MET A 13 -3.58 -11.11 -3.11
N ALA A 14 -3.94 -12.06 -3.97
CA ALA A 14 -3.64 -12.03 -5.41
C ALA A 14 -4.49 -10.99 -6.14
N ILE A 15 -5.75 -10.86 -5.73
CA ILE A 15 -6.69 -9.83 -6.18
C ILE A 15 -6.31 -8.48 -5.59
N SER A 16 -5.92 -8.44 -4.32
CA SER A 16 -5.27 -7.27 -3.75
C SER A 16 -3.90 -7.01 -4.38
N LEU A 17 -3.21 -7.94 -5.04
CA LEU A 17 -1.96 -7.67 -5.77
C LEU A 17 -2.23 -7.13 -7.17
N MET A 18 -3.36 -7.47 -7.79
CA MET A 18 -3.81 -6.83 -9.03
C MET A 18 -4.40 -5.43 -8.77
N ILE A 19 -5.09 -5.22 -7.64
CA ILE A 19 -5.61 -3.93 -7.19
C ILE A 19 -4.53 -3.07 -6.47
N PHE A 20 -3.57 -3.68 -5.74
CA PHE A 20 -2.46 -3.02 -5.03
C PHE A 20 -1.10 -3.07 -5.73
N ALA A 21 -0.98 -3.66 -6.92
CA ALA A 21 0.18 -3.40 -7.78
C ALA A 21 0.40 -1.89 -7.99
N ASN A 22 -0.66 -1.07 -7.88
CA ASN A 22 -0.56 0.39 -7.92
C ASN A 22 -0.62 1.10 -6.55
N SER A 23 -1.17 0.51 -5.49
CA SER A 23 -1.38 1.20 -4.20
C SER A 23 -0.44 0.78 -3.07
N ALA A 24 0.32 -0.31 -3.21
CA ALA A 24 1.35 -0.73 -2.25
C ALA A 24 2.79 -0.32 -2.66
N MET A 25 2.97 0.35 -3.80
CA MET A 25 4.30 0.79 -4.27
C MET A 25 4.71 2.19 -3.81
N ALA A 26 3.82 2.94 -3.16
CA ALA A 26 4.15 4.23 -2.55
C ALA A 26 3.57 4.33 -1.13
N PHE A 27 4.43 4.23 -0.11
CA PHE A 27 4.18 4.63 1.29
C PHE A 27 3.08 3.89 2.08
N GLY A 28 3.44 2.80 2.77
CA GLY A 28 2.63 2.26 3.86
C GLY A 28 3.28 1.10 4.64
N PRO A 29 3.47 1.21 5.97
CA PRO A 29 4.02 0.15 6.83
C PRO A 29 2.98 -0.92 7.22
N PHE A 30 2.05 -1.27 6.31
CA PHE A 30 0.94 -2.19 6.58
C PHE A 30 1.30 -3.68 6.44
N SER A 31 2.59 -4.01 6.48
CA SER A 31 3.08 -5.40 6.52
C SER A 31 3.39 -5.86 7.95
N ARG A 32 2.52 -5.55 8.92
CA ARG A 32 2.65 -6.09 10.28
C ARG A 32 1.55 -7.14 10.51
N HIS A 33 2.03 -8.37 10.73
CA HIS A 33 1.36 -9.63 11.10
C HIS A 33 1.21 -10.65 9.97
N GLY A 34 2.11 -11.66 9.97
CA GLY A 34 1.89 -12.98 9.36
C GLY A 34 2.79 -13.40 8.20
N PHE A 35 3.42 -12.48 7.46
CA PHE A 35 4.24 -12.81 6.28
C PHE A 35 5.64 -12.20 6.36
N SER A 36 6.40 -12.61 7.38
CA SER A 36 7.77 -12.16 7.67
C SER A 36 8.81 -12.77 6.71
N HIS A 37 8.67 -12.55 5.41
CA HIS A 37 9.79 -12.68 4.48
C HIS A 37 10.05 -11.35 3.80
N ARG A 38 11.28 -10.85 3.92
CA ARG A 38 11.77 -9.65 3.22
C ARG A 38 11.81 -9.82 1.69
N ASN A 39 11.53 -11.03 1.17
CA ASN A 39 11.58 -11.36 -0.25
C ASN A 39 10.16 -11.43 -0.85
N SER A 40 9.88 -10.51 -1.78
CA SER A 40 8.60 -10.41 -2.52
C SER A 40 8.30 -11.62 -3.40
N GLU A 41 9.31 -12.26 -3.95
CA GLU A 41 9.20 -13.41 -4.84
C GLU A 41 8.70 -14.64 -4.06
N LYS A 42 9.32 -14.93 -2.90
CA LYS A 42 8.85 -15.98 -1.99
C LYS A 42 7.41 -15.76 -1.51
N ARG A 43 7.00 -14.50 -1.37
CA ARG A 43 5.61 -14.16 -1.03
C ARG A 43 4.66 -14.47 -2.20
N SER A 44 5.06 -14.15 -3.43
CA SER A 44 4.27 -14.48 -4.62
C SER A 44 4.15 -15.99 -4.83
N GLU A 45 5.20 -16.77 -4.54
CA GLU A 45 5.17 -18.22 -4.68
C GLU A 45 4.16 -18.88 -3.73
N ARG A 46 4.22 -18.54 -2.44
CA ARG A 46 3.25 -19.03 -1.45
C ARG A 46 1.81 -18.65 -1.77
N MET A 47 1.63 -17.51 -2.43
CA MET A 47 0.31 -17.09 -2.86
C MET A 47 -0.21 -17.98 -3.97
N ILE A 48 0.63 -18.38 -4.93
CA ILE A 48 0.27 -19.31 -6.00
C ILE A 48 0.00 -20.71 -5.45
N GLU A 49 0.83 -21.20 -4.54
CA GLU A 49 0.61 -22.48 -3.85
C GLU A 49 -0.80 -22.52 -3.23
N HIS A 50 -1.13 -21.51 -2.43
CA HIS A 50 -2.43 -21.48 -1.76
C HIS A 50 -3.60 -21.19 -2.70
N LEU A 51 -3.42 -20.39 -3.76
CA LEU A 51 -4.45 -20.22 -4.79
C LEU A 51 -4.75 -21.55 -5.50
N THR A 52 -3.70 -22.31 -5.79
CA THR A 52 -3.80 -23.62 -6.43
C THR A 52 -4.57 -24.59 -5.56
N GLU A 53 -4.28 -24.61 -4.25
CA GLU A 53 -4.99 -25.43 -3.27
C GLU A 53 -6.45 -24.98 -3.08
N GLU A 54 -6.69 -23.70 -2.78
CA GLU A 54 -8.02 -23.21 -2.43
C GLU A 54 -8.99 -23.18 -3.60
N LEU A 55 -8.51 -22.99 -4.83
CA LEU A 55 -9.35 -23.00 -6.03
C LEU A 55 -9.36 -24.36 -6.73
N GLU A 56 -8.66 -25.34 -6.16
CA GLU A 56 -8.49 -26.69 -6.73
C GLU A 56 -8.07 -26.61 -8.20
N LEU A 57 -7.05 -25.79 -8.49
CA LEU A 57 -6.62 -25.56 -9.88
C LEU A 57 -6.02 -26.83 -10.47
N ASP A 58 -6.42 -27.16 -11.69
CA ASP A 58 -5.80 -28.25 -12.42
C ASP A 58 -4.35 -27.90 -12.84
N SER A 59 -3.63 -28.89 -13.39
CA SER A 59 -2.23 -28.71 -13.79
C SER A 59 -2.02 -27.60 -14.84
N VAL A 60 -2.99 -27.38 -15.73
CA VAL A 60 -2.94 -26.36 -16.79
C VAL A 60 -3.21 -24.99 -16.19
N GLN A 61 -4.27 -24.85 -15.38
CA GLN A 61 -4.60 -23.62 -14.66
C GLN A 61 -3.46 -23.19 -13.74
N ALA A 62 -2.86 -24.11 -13.00
CA ALA A 62 -1.73 -23.84 -12.11
C ALA A 62 -0.48 -23.40 -12.90
N ALA A 63 -0.21 -23.98 -14.06
CA ALA A 63 0.88 -23.54 -14.93
C ALA A 63 0.66 -22.13 -15.47
N THR A 64 -0.56 -21.82 -15.93
CA THR A 64 -0.97 -20.47 -16.37
C THR A 64 -0.82 -19.44 -15.25
N LEU A 65 -1.27 -19.78 -14.04
CA LEU A 65 -1.15 -18.90 -12.88
C LEU A 65 0.32 -18.60 -12.50
N ARG A 66 1.21 -19.58 -12.59
CA ARG A 66 2.66 -19.38 -12.38
C ARG A 66 3.25 -18.44 -13.44
N LYS A 67 2.87 -18.61 -14.70
CA LYS A 67 3.29 -17.72 -15.80
C LYS A 67 2.84 -16.29 -15.55
N ILE A 68 1.56 -16.07 -15.20
CA ILE A 68 1.04 -14.75 -14.83
C ILE A 68 1.85 -14.15 -13.67
N LYS A 69 2.14 -14.94 -12.62
CA LYS A 69 2.95 -14.51 -11.48
C LYS A 69 4.34 -14.02 -11.92
N ASP A 70 5.03 -14.75 -12.79
CA ASP A 70 6.37 -14.38 -13.25
C ASP A 70 6.36 -13.08 -14.07
N GLU A 71 5.39 -12.93 -14.98
CA GLU A 71 5.21 -11.70 -15.76
C GLU A 71 4.89 -10.48 -14.87
N LEU A 72 4.01 -10.67 -13.86
CA LEU A 72 3.70 -9.65 -12.86
C LEU A 72 4.92 -9.28 -12.02
N ASN A 73 5.77 -10.26 -11.65
CA ASN A 73 7.00 -10.01 -10.88
C ASN A 73 8.03 -9.21 -11.69
N VAL A 74 8.19 -9.50 -12.98
CA VAL A 74 9.03 -8.70 -13.89
C VAL A 74 8.51 -7.27 -13.95
N LYS A 75 7.21 -7.09 -14.21
CA LYS A 75 6.60 -5.76 -14.33
C LYS A 75 6.70 -4.95 -13.03
N ARG A 76 6.46 -5.60 -11.89
CA ARG A 76 6.60 -4.99 -10.56
C ARG A 76 8.03 -4.51 -10.31
N THR A 77 9.03 -5.30 -10.69
CA THR A 77 10.44 -4.93 -10.51
C THR A 77 10.77 -3.70 -11.33
N ALA A 78 10.25 -3.60 -12.56
CA ALA A 78 10.38 -2.40 -13.38
C ALA A 78 9.71 -1.19 -12.71
N LEU A 79 8.47 -1.32 -12.22
CA LEU A 79 7.70 -0.22 -11.61
C LEU A 79 8.11 0.15 -10.19
N LYS A 80 9.07 -0.57 -9.60
CA LYS A 80 9.52 -0.34 -8.22
C LYS A 80 10.03 1.08 -8.06
N VAL A 81 9.52 1.77 -7.04
CA VAL A 81 10.05 3.06 -6.61
C VAL A 81 11.41 2.85 -5.94
N ASP A 82 12.37 3.70 -6.29
CA ASP A 82 13.66 3.73 -5.62
C ASP A 82 13.51 4.33 -4.22
N LYS A 83 13.34 3.44 -3.24
CA LYS A 83 13.21 3.81 -1.83
C LYS A 83 14.50 4.40 -1.27
N GLN A 84 15.65 4.04 -1.84
CA GLN A 84 16.93 4.59 -1.43
C GLN A 84 17.03 6.04 -1.91
N GLN A 85 16.69 6.30 -3.18
CA GLN A 85 16.62 7.66 -3.72
C GLN A 85 15.67 8.54 -2.90
N ILE A 86 14.46 8.07 -2.57
CA ILE A 86 13.52 8.83 -1.72
C ILE A 86 14.11 9.12 -0.35
N PHE A 87 14.75 8.12 0.28
CA PHE A 87 15.34 8.27 1.60
C PHE A 87 16.49 9.28 1.61
N GLU A 88 17.40 9.19 0.64
CA GLU A 88 18.52 10.12 0.47
C GLU A 88 18.04 11.52 0.15
N THR A 89 17.04 11.66 -0.73
CA THR A 89 16.39 12.95 -1.01
C THR A 89 15.79 13.54 0.26
N PHE A 90 15.07 12.74 1.04
CA PHE A 90 14.50 13.18 2.32
C PHE A 90 15.55 13.63 3.32
N LEU A 91 16.63 12.86 3.50
CA LEU A 91 17.72 13.23 4.39
C LEU A 91 18.40 14.53 3.97
N ASN A 92 18.58 14.75 2.67
CA ASN A 92 19.14 15.99 2.15
C ASN A 92 18.20 17.17 2.41
N GLU A 93 16.93 17.04 2.07
CA GLU A 93 15.97 18.14 2.17
C GLU A 93 15.61 18.51 3.62
N ILE A 94 15.59 17.54 4.54
CA ILE A 94 15.27 17.85 5.94
C ILE A 94 16.40 18.64 6.61
N GLY A 95 17.66 18.45 6.19
CA GLY A 95 18.82 19.17 6.72
C GLY A 95 19.04 20.56 6.12
N ASN A 96 18.37 20.88 5.01
CA ASN A 96 18.48 22.20 4.37
C ASN A 96 17.64 23.26 5.08
N ASP A 97 17.97 24.53 4.84
CA ASP A 97 17.20 25.68 5.32
C ASP A 97 15.76 25.68 4.79
N GLU A 98 15.59 25.24 3.55
CA GLU A 98 14.30 25.10 2.87
C GLU A 98 14.06 23.67 2.39
N PHE A 99 12.82 23.20 2.51
CA PHE A 99 12.39 21.90 2.00
C PHE A 99 11.81 22.03 0.59
N ASP A 100 12.50 21.47 -0.41
CA ASP A 100 12.05 21.47 -1.80
C ASP A 100 11.10 20.29 -2.10
N ILE A 101 9.80 20.59 -2.15
CA ILE A 101 8.76 19.62 -2.50
C ILE A 101 8.91 19.10 -3.94
N SER A 102 9.45 19.92 -4.86
CA SER A 102 9.47 19.58 -6.29
C SER A 102 10.28 18.31 -6.57
N LYS A 103 11.35 18.06 -5.82
CA LYS A 103 12.18 16.84 -5.92
C LYS A 103 11.38 15.56 -5.66
N PHE A 104 10.46 15.59 -4.69
CA PHE A 104 9.59 14.44 -4.41
C PHE A 104 8.42 14.34 -5.38
N GLN A 105 7.90 15.49 -5.83
CA GLN A 105 6.80 15.53 -6.79
C GLN A 105 7.23 14.87 -8.11
N VAL A 106 8.44 15.13 -8.59
CA VAL A 106 9.00 14.46 -9.79
C VAL A 106 9.05 12.94 -9.62
N ILE A 107 9.49 12.43 -8.47
CA ILE A 107 9.52 10.98 -8.19
C ILE A 107 8.10 10.40 -8.21
N ALA A 108 7.15 11.09 -7.57
CA ALA A 108 5.76 10.67 -7.50
C ALA A 108 5.08 10.66 -8.89
N ASP A 109 5.24 11.72 -9.66
CA ASP A 109 4.65 11.88 -11.00
C ASP A 109 5.23 10.86 -11.98
N ASN A 110 6.54 10.62 -11.92
CA ASN A 110 7.19 9.57 -12.72
C ASN A 110 6.63 8.19 -12.37
N HIS A 111 6.48 7.87 -11.08
CA HIS A 111 5.93 6.59 -10.67
C HIS A 111 4.47 6.43 -11.12
N ALA A 112 3.64 7.44 -10.90
CA ALA A 112 2.23 7.40 -11.24
C ALA A 112 1.98 7.35 -12.75
N SER A 113 2.78 8.08 -13.55
CA SER A 113 2.70 8.02 -15.02
C SER A 113 3.06 6.63 -15.54
N ARG A 114 4.14 6.03 -15.02
CA ARG A 114 4.54 4.66 -15.36
C ARG A 114 3.48 3.65 -14.95
N ALA A 115 2.88 3.80 -13.77
CA ALA A 115 1.77 2.97 -13.30
C ALA A 115 0.54 3.06 -14.22
N LYS A 116 0.17 4.27 -14.66
CA LYS A 116 -0.96 4.51 -15.59
C LYS A 116 -0.75 3.80 -16.92
N LEU A 117 0.45 3.89 -17.50
CA LEU A 117 0.80 3.23 -18.77
C LEU A 117 0.68 1.69 -18.70
N GLU A 118 0.83 1.12 -17.51
CA GLU A 118 0.83 -0.33 -17.30
C GLU A 118 -0.55 -0.89 -16.87
N THR A 119 -1.56 -0.02 -16.69
CA THR A 119 -2.93 -0.46 -16.33
C THR A 119 -3.52 -1.43 -17.35
N ALA A 120 -3.20 -1.26 -18.64
CA ALA A 120 -3.61 -2.17 -19.69
C ALA A 120 -3.03 -3.57 -19.50
N PHE A 121 -1.72 -3.68 -19.22
CA PHE A 121 -1.05 -4.95 -18.95
C PHE A 121 -1.66 -5.67 -17.74
N PHE A 122 -1.89 -4.96 -16.64
CA PHE A 122 -2.50 -5.58 -15.45
C PHE A 122 -3.95 -6.03 -15.70
N THR A 123 -4.70 -5.26 -16.48
CA THR A 123 -6.06 -5.61 -16.87
C THR A 123 -6.07 -6.85 -17.74
N GLU A 124 -5.14 -6.96 -18.69
CA GLU A 124 -4.96 -8.15 -19.52
C GLU A 124 -4.66 -9.39 -18.67
N LYS A 125 -3.73 -9.29 -17.71
CA LYS A 125 -3.42 -10.41 -16.80
C LYS A 125 -4.59 -10.80 -15.90
N LEU A 126 -5.41 -9.83 -15.49
CA LEU A 126 -6.64 -10.11 -14.75
C LEU A 126 -7.67 -10.85 -15.61
N VAL A 127 -7.80 -10.48 -16.90
CA VAL A 127 -8.65 -11.19 -17.86
C VAL A 127 -8.15 -12.62 -18.07
N GLU A 128 -6.84 -12.82 -18.27
CA GLU A 128 -6.24 -14.16 -18.41
C GLU A 128 -6.53 -15.03 -17.17
N PHE A 129 -6.36 -14.47 -15.97
CA PHE A 129 -6.69 -15.15 -14.72
C PHE A 129 -8.19 -15.46 -14.60
N HIS A 130 -9.07 -14.56 -15.01
CA HIS A 130 -10.53 -14.78 -14.96
C HIS A 130 -10.97 -15.87 -15.96
N GLN A 131 -10.45 -15.83 -17.18
CA GLN A 131 -10.80 -16.75 -18.25
C GLN A 131 -10.33 -18.18 -17.98
N MET A 132 -9.18 -18.36 -17.32
CA MET A 132 -8.71 -19.71 -16.98
C MET A 132 -9.59 -20.39 -15.90
N LEU A 133 -10.36 -19.63 -15.11
CA LEU A 133 -11.20 -20.18 -14.05
C LEU A 133 -12.59 -20.57 -14.57
N SER A 134 -13.11 -21.68 -14.05
CA SER A 134 -14.51 -22.07 -14.24
C SER A 134 -15.46 -21.10 -13.50
N PRO A 135 -16.76 -21.05 -13.86
CA PRO A 135 -17.73 -20.25 -13.12
C PRO A 135 -17.74 -20.53 -11.62
N VAL A 136 -17.66 -21.81 -11.23
CA VAL A 136 -17.62 -22.24 -9.82
C VAL A 136 -16.36 -21.71 -9.12
N GLN A 137 -15.20 -21.77 -9.77
CA GLN A 137 -13.96 -21.22 -9.22
C GLN A 137 -13.99 -19.69 -9.10
N ARG A 138 -14.68 -18.97 -10.01
CA ARG A 138 -14.88 -17.52 -9.91
C ARG A 138 -15.75 -17.13 -8.72
N GLU A 139 -16.82 -17.88 -8.46
CA GLU A 139 -17.65 -17.68 -7.26
C GLU A 139 -16.83 -17.90 -5.98
N LEU A 140 -16.02 -18.98 -5.94
CA LEU A 140 -15.16 -19.26 -4.81
C LEU A 140 -14.14 -18.13 -4.56
N VAL A 141 -13.58 -17.55 -5.63
CA VAL A 141 -12.75 -16.36 -5.53
C VAL A 141 -13.49 -15.21 -4.83
N VAL A 142 -14.73 -14.93 -5.24
CA VAL A 142 -15.55 -13.86 -4.65
C VAL A 142 -15.85 -14.14 -3.17
N ASP A 143 -16.13 -15.37 -2.79
CA ASP A 143 -16.38 -15.73 -1.40
C ASP A 143 -15.13 -15.51 -0.52
N LYS A 144 -13.94 -15.84 -1.02
CA LYS A 144 -12.68 -15.55 -0.31
C LYS A 144 -12.42 -14.06 -0.17
N VAL A 145 -12.80 -13.26 -1.17
CA VAL A 145 -12.71 -11.79 -1.11
C VAL A 145 -13.68 -11.24 -0.05
N LYS A 146 -14.92 -11.73 0.00
CA LYS A 146 -15.90 -11.36 1.03
C LYS A 146 -15.46 -11.77 2.44
N GLU A 147 -14.90 -12.98 2.60
CA GLU A 147 -14.35 -13.45 3.88
C GLU A 147 -13.19 -12.55 4.35
N MET A 148 -12.33 -12.09 3.43
CA MET A 148 -11.28 -11.13 3.74
C MET A 148 -11.86 -9.77 4.18
N LYS A 149 -12.88 -9.27 3.47
CA LYS A 149 -13.60 -8.04 3.83
C LYS A 149 -14.17 -8.14 5.24
N GLN A 150 -14.85 -9.23 5.56
CA GLN A 150 -15.43 -9.46 6.90
C GLN A 150 -14.35 -9.50 7.98
N ARG A 151 -13.29 -10.30 7.80
CA ARG A 151 -12.18 -10.39 8.77
C ARG A 151 -11.49 -9.05 9.00
N ARG A 152 -11.45 -8.17 7.98
CA ARG A 152 -10.92 -6.81 8.14
C ARG A 152 -11.80 -5.99 9.08
N GLU A 153 -13.11 -6.07 8.94
CA GLU A 153 -14.05 -5.38 9.82
C GLU A 153 -14.01 -5.98 11.24
N ASP A 154 -13.95 -7.31 11.39
CA ASP A 154 -13.82 -7.97 12.70
C ASP A 154 -12.52 -7.57 13.43
N ARG A 155 -11.42 -7.36 12.68
CA ARG A 155 -10.17 -6.87 13.27
C ARG A 155 -10.28 -5.43 13.78
N LYS A 156 -11.19 -4.62 13.23
CA LYS A 156 -11.43 -3.25 13.71
C LYS A 156 -12.28 -3.22 14.98
N SER A 157 -13.11 -4.23 15.21
CA SER A 157 -13.86 -4.39 16.45
C SER A 157 -13.07 -5.08 17.57
N GLY A 158 -11.84 -5.51 17.29
CA GLY A 158 -10.95 -6.15 18.26
C GLY A 158 -10.42 -5.20 19.33
N TRP A 159 -10.22 -5.71 20.54
CA TRP A 159 -9.82 -4.96 21.73
C TRP A 159 -8.48 -4.19 21.61
N PHE A 160 -7.61 -4.59 20.69
CA PHE A 160 -6.30 -3.96 20.45
C PHE A 160 -6.30 -3.02 19.23
N TYR A 161 -7.44 -2.79 18.59
CA TYR A 161 -7.53 -1.91 17.43
C TYR A 161 -7.46 -0.44 17.87
N LYS A 162 -6.38 0.25 17.50
CA LYS A 162 -6.33 1.71 17.56
C LYS A 162 -6.98 2.34 16.34
N THR A 163 -7.87 3.31 16.56
CA THR A 163 -8.46 4.15 15.49
C THR A 163 -7.37 4.96 14.78
N PRO A 164 -7.62 5.44 13.54
CA PRO A 164 -6.71 6.37 12.87
C PRO A 164 -6.36 7.59 13.73
N GLU A 165 -7.33 8.12 14.45
CA GLU A 165 -7.21 9.27 15.36
C GLU A 165 -6.27 8.93 16.53
N GLU A 166 -6.51 7.82 17.24
CA GLU A 166 -5.66 7.37 18.35
C GLU A 166 -4.23 7.07 17.90
N ARG A 167 -4.05 6.55 16.68
CA ARG A 167 -2.71 6.35 16.11
C ARG A 167 -2.03 7.67 15.81
N ALA A 168 -2.77 8.64 15.27
CA ALA A 168 -2.24 9.96 14.95
C ALA A 168 -1.84 10.72 16.22
N ASP A 169 -2.63 10.61 17.30
CA ASP A 169 -2.30 11.14 18.62
C ASP A 169 -1.05 10.47 19.19
N SER A 170 -1.00 9.14 19.17
CA SER A 170 0.18 8.40 19.64
C SER A 170 1.46 8.73 18.84
N ILE A 171 1.34 9.03 17.54
CA ILE A 171 2.47 9.49 16.74
C ILE A 171 2.88 10.90 17.14
N LEU A 172 1.92 11.80 17.34
CA LEU A 172 2.20 13.16 17.78
C LEU A 172 2.91 13.17 19.14
N ASP A 173 2.42 12.41 20.13
CA ASP A 173 3.05 12.30 21.45
C ASP A 173 4.50 11.81 21.34
N MET A 174 4.75 10.81 20.48
CA MET A 174 6.08 10.30 20.21
C MET A 174 6.99 11.33 19.55
N VAL A 175 6.48 12.11 18.59
CA VAL A 175 7.26 13.16 17.92
C VAL A 175 7.56 14.29 18.91
N SER A 176 6.55 14.72 19.68
CA SER A 176 6.68 15.76 20.71
C SER A 176 7.76 15.43 21.73
N GLY A 177 7.77 14.21 22.27
CA GLY A 177 8.77 13.80 23.26
C GLY A 177 10.14 13.43 22.68
N ARG A 178 10.27 13.21 21.37
CA ARG A 178 11.57 12.89 20.75
C ARG A 178 12.32 14.12 20.25
N LEU A 179 11.58 15.14 19.84
CA LEU A 179 12.11 16.39 19.31
C LEU A 179 12.00 17.54 20.33
N ASP A 180 11.53 17.26 21.54
CA ASP A 180 11.27 18.24 22.59
C ASP A 180 10.50 19.46 22.05
N LEU A 181 9.36 19.19 21.40
CA LEU A 181 8.55 20.24 20.78
C LEU A 181 8.06 21.25 21.83
N SER A 182 8.20 22.54 21.53
CA SER A 182 7.72 23.60 22.43
C SER A 182 6.19 23.65 22.50
N GLU A 183 5.67 24.30 23.55
CA GLU A 183 4.23 24.55 23.72
C GLU A 183 3.62 25.29 22.51
N GLU A 184 4.41 26.10 21.80
CA GLU A 184 3.99 26.81 20.59
C GLU A 184 4.03 25.92 19.33
N GLN A 185 4.94 24.95 19.25
CA GLN A 185 5.05 24.02 18.12
C GLN A 185 3.92 22.96 18.14
N ILE A 186 3.49 22.51 19.33
CA ILE A 186 2.47 21.45 19.48
C ILE A 186 1.15 21.78 18.77
N PRO A 187 0.54 22.99 18.91
CA PRO A 187 -0.65 23.37 18.15
C PRO A 187 -0.46 23.32 16.63
N ALA A 188 0.72 23.70 16.13
CA ALA A 188 1.02 23.67 14.70
C ALA A 188 1.11 22.24 14.16
N PHE A 189 1.75 21.34 14.91
CA PHE A 189 1.76 19.91 14.60
C PHE A 189 0.38 19.25 14.70
N ASN A 190 -0.46 19.67 15.64
CA ASN A 190 -1.87 19.24 15.71
C ASN A 190 -2.65 19.63 14.45
N LYS A 191 -2.42 20.82 13.89
CA LYS A 191 -3.03 21.24 12.62
C LYS A 191 -2.59 20.35 11.45
N ILE A 192 -1.30 19.97 11.41
CA ILE A 192 -0.76 19.03 10.42
C ILE A 192 -1.43 17.65 10.58
N LYS A 193 -1.48 17.11 11.80
CA LYS A 193 -2.14 15.85 12.15
C LYS A 193 -3.59 15.81 11.64
N ASN A 194 -4.38 16.84 11.95
CA ASN A 194 -5.79 16.94 11.56
C ASN A 194 -5.98 17.03 10.04
N ASN A 195 -5.09 17.75 9.34
CA ASN A 195 -5.10 17.82 7.88
C ASN A 195 -4.80 16.46 7.24
N LEU A 196 -3.81 15.72 7.77
CA LEU A 196 -3.48 14.37 7.31
C LEU A 196 -4.62 13.38 7.58
N LEU A 197 -5.28 13.46 8.75
CA LEU A 197 -6.47 12.66 9.06
C LEU A 197 -7.63 12.93 8.10
N LYS A 198 -7.91 14.22 7.83
CA LYS A 198 -8.94 14.62 6.84
C LYS A 198 -8.61 14.11 5.44
N THR A 199 -7.35 14.19 5.03
CA THR A 199 -6.91 13.69 3.72
C THR A 199 -7.08 12.18 3.64
N ARG A 200 -6.71 11.46 4.71
CA ARG A 200 -6.92 10.02 4.81
C ARG A 200 -8.41 9.67 4.72
N SER A 201 -9.30 10.37 5.42
CA SER A 201 -10.74 10.09 5.34
C SER A 201 -11.31 10.39 3.96
N MET A 202 -10.80 11.40 3.26
CA MET A 202 -11.26 11.75 1.91
C MET A 202 -10.81 10.73 0.84
N TYR A 203 -9.53 10.32 0.86
CA TYR A 203 -8.94 9.55 -0.24
C TYR A 203 -8.70 8.07 0.07
N LEU A 204 -8.56 7.72 1.35
CA LEU A 204 -8.31 6.36 1.85
C LEU A 204 -9.40 5.93 2.85
N SER A 205 -10.61 6.48 2.74
CA SER A 205 -11.72 6.00 3.56
C SER A 205 -11.91 4.51 3.34
N ASP A 206 -12.38 3.84 4.39
CA ASP A 206 -12.81 2.46 4.28
C ASP A 206 -13.83 2.28 3.17
N GLY A 207 -14.71 3.28 2.95
CA GLY A 207 -15.63 3.29 1.83
C GLY A 207 -14.96 3.14 0.46
N PHE A 208 -13.78 3.71 0.21
CA PHE A 208 -13.10 3.52 -1.08
C PHE A 208 -12.61 2.08 -1.27
N VAL A 209 -11.91 1.53 -0.28
CA VAL A 209 -11.39 0.15 -0.36
C VAL A 209 -12.53 -0.87 -0.43
N LEU A 210 -13.59 -0.64 0.33
CA LEU A 210 -14.77 -1.51 0.32
C LEU A 210 -15.50 -1.45 -1.02
N ARG A 211 -15.65 -0.26 -1.62
CA ARG A 211 -16.24 -0.13 -2.96
C ARG A 211 -15.45 -0.89 -4.02
N LEU A 212 -14.13 -0.74 -4.07
CA LEU A 212 -13.30 -1.51 -5.01
C LEU A 212 -13.45 -3.02 -4.81
N THR A 213 -13.59 -3.46 -3.56
CA THR A 213 -13.81 -4.88 -3.24
C THR A 213 -15.17 -5.38 -3.76
N ASP A 214 -16.20 -4.56 -3.62
CA ASP A 214 -17.56 -4.87 -4.06
C ASP A 214 -17.65 -4.87 -5.59
N GLN A 215 -17.11 -3.84 -6.25
CA GLN A 215 -17.03 -3.74 -7.71
C GLN A 215 -16.24 -4.90 -8.32
N PHE A 216 -15.08 -5.25 -7.73
CA PHE A 216 -14.34 -6.44 -8.13
C PHE A 216 -15.21 -7.69 -8.05
N SER A 217 -15.90 -7.90 -6.93
CA SER A 217 -16.74 -9.08 -6.70
C SER A 217 -17.87 -9.17 -7.73
N GLU A 218 -18.51 -8.04 -8.04
CA GLU A 218 -19.59 -7.95 -9.02
C GLU A 218 -19.11 -8.23 -10.45
N GLN A 219 -17.90 -7.80 -10.81
CA GLN A 219 -17.32 -8.06 -12.13
C GLN A 219 -16.83 -9.51 -12.25
N PHE A 220 -16.24 -10.07 -11.19
CA PHE A 220 -15.53 -11.34 -11.27
C PHE A 220 -16.44 -12.55 -11.47
N VAL A 221 -17.70 -12.48 -11.03
CA VAL A 221 -18.71 -13.51 -11.27
C VAL A 221 -19.31 -13.46 -12.68
N ARG A 222 -19.05 -12.40 -13.46
CA ARG A 222 -19.57 -12.28 -14.83
C ARG A 222 -18.85 -13.24 -15.76
N GLU A 223 -19.48 -13.53 -16.90
CA GLU A 223 -18.89 -14.34 -17.96
C GLU A 223 -17.65 -13.65 -18.55
N THR A 224 -17.68 -12.33 -18.67
CA THR A 224 -16.59 -11.47 -19.15
C THR A 224 -16.40 -10.26 -18.24
N LEU A 225 -15.16 -9.82 -18.07
CA LEU A 225 -14.83 -8.60 -17.32
C LEU A 225 -15.03 -7.35 -18.18
N ASN A 226 -15.52 -6.25 -17.57
CA ASN A 226 -15.49 -4.93 -18.19
C ASN A 226 -14.11 -4.29 -18.04
N THR A 227 -13.25 -4.48 -19.04
CA THR A 227 -11.86 -4.01 -19.02
C THR A 227 -11.73 -2.48 -18.95
N ASN A 228 -12.64 -1.75 -19.58
CA ASN A 228 -12.65 -0.27 -19.54
C ASN A 228 -12.95 0.24 -18.13
N GLU A 229 -13.90 -0.39 -17.45
CA GLU A 229 -14.26 -0.03 -16.07
C GLU A 229 -13.14 -0.36 -15.09
N ILE A 230 -12.52 -1.53 -15.22
CA ILE A 230 -11.35 -1.91 -14.41
C ILE A 230 -10.19 -0.93 -14.61
N GLN A 231 -9.85 -0.58 -15.86
CA GLN A 231 -8.80 0.39 -16.13
C GLN A 231 -9.15 1.78 -15.57
N HIS A 232 -10.40 2.20 -15.67
CA HIS A 232 -10.87 3.45 -15.10
C HIS A 232 -10.68 3.47 -13.57
N GLU A 233 -11.05 2.40 -12.87
CA GLU A 233 -10.88 2.27 -11.42
C GLU A 233 -9.41 2.28 -11.00
N MET A 234 -8.55 1.58 -11.74
CA MET A 234 -7.10 1.60 -11.50
C MET A 234 -6.53 3.01 -11.66
N ASN A 235 -6.95 3.74 -12.70
CA ASN A 235 -6.53 5.11 -12.95
C ASN A 235 -7.05 6.10 -11.89
N ASP A 236 -8.30 5.94 -11.42
CA ASP A 236 -8.84 6.74 -10.30
C ASP A 236 -8.03 6.48 -9.03
N ALA A 237 -7.71 5.21 -8.74
CA ALA A 237 -6.88 4.85 -7.59
C ALA A 237 -5.51 5.53 -7.64
N ILE A 238 -4.79 5.44 -8.76
CA ILE A 238 -3.49 6.11 -8.95
C ILE A 238 -3.63 7.63 -8.74
N SER A 239 -4.67 8.24 -9.31
CA SER A 239 -4.91 9.68 -9.20
C SER A 239 -5.21 10.12 -7.77
N ARG A 240 -5.86 9.28 -6.96
CA ARG A 240 -6.03 9.52 -5.51
C ARG A 240 -4.70 9.45 -4.78
N PHE A 241 -3.82 8.51 -5.13
CA PHE A 241 -2.47 8.44 -4.54
C PHE A 241 -1.64 9.69 -4.84
N GLU A 242 -1.66 10.20 -6.08
CA GLU A 242 -1.01 11.46 -6.43
C GLU A 242 -1.49 12.62 -5.54
N LYS A 243 -2.81 12.72 -5.32
CA LYS A 243 -3.41 13.74 -4.43
C LYS A 243 -2.95 13.57 -2.98
N ILE A 244 -2.92 12.34 -2.46
CA ILE A 244 -2.44 12.06 -1.10
C ILE A 244 -0.97 12.47 -0.96
N ILE A 245 -0.12 12.08 -1.89
CA ILE A 245 1.32 12.41 -1.87
C ILE A 245 1.51 13.92 -1.84
N SER A 246 0.82 14.67 -2.71
CA SER A 246 0.90 16.13 -2.74
C SER A 246 0.54 16.75 -1.38
N VAL A 247 -0.52 16.27 -0.71
CA VAL A 247 -0.91 16.77 0.61
C VAL A 247 0.10 16.38 1.68
N VAL A 248 0.62 15.15 1.65
CA VAL A 248 1.68 14.71 2.58
C VAL A 248 2.91 15.60 2.45
N LEU A 249 3.41 15.82 1.23
CA LEU A 249 4.59 16.66 0.98
C LEU A 249 4.40 18.11 1.46
N LYS A 250 3.22 18.69 1.22
CA LYS A 250 2.88 20.02 1.74
C LYS A 250 2.89 20.08 3.28
N ASN A 251 2.45 19.03 3.95
CA ASN A 251 2.46 18.97 5.41
C ASN A 251 3.85 18.66 5.97
N VAL A 252 4.67 17.88 5.27
CA VAL A 252 6.09 17.67 5.61
C VAL A 252 6.86 18.99 5.53
N LYS A 253 6.67 19.77 4.45
CA LYS A 253 7.26 21.11 4.35
C LYS A 253 6.83 22.02 5.51
N LYS A 254 5.55 21.99 5.90
CA LYS A 254 5.07 22.75 7.07
C LYS A 254 5.74 22.28 8.36
N ALA A 255 5.87 20.97 8.57
CA ALA A 255 6.59 20.43 9.73
C ALA A 255 8.04 20.93 9.75
N HIS A 256 8.73 20.85 8.61
CA HIS A 256 10.10 21.37 8.44
C HIS A 256 10.23 22.86 8.78
N GLN A 257 9.24 23.69 8.42
CA GLN A 257 9.21 25.12 8.76
C GLN A 257 8.93 25.41 10.24
N ILE A 258 8.28 24.48 10.96
CA ILE A 258 7.99 24.62 12.39
C ILE A 258 9.21 24.22 13.23
N LEU A 259 9.99 23.24 12.75
CA LEU A 259 11.14 22.70 13.45
C LEU A 259 12.33 23.65 13.41
N SER A 260 13.09 23.69 14.50
CA SER A 260 14.38 24.38 14.55
C SER A 260 15.44 23.64 13.74
N GLU A 261 16.55 24.30 13.42
CA GLU A 261 17.71 23.69 12.78
C GLU A 261 18.27 22.51 13.61
N GLU A 262 18.32 22.66 14.92
CA GLU A 262 18.75 21.61 15.84
C GLU A 262 17.83 20.38 15.78
N GLN A 263 16.50 20.59 15.82
CA GLN A 263 15.53 19.50 15.71
C GLN A 263 15.59 18.80 14.34
N ARG A 264 15.78 19.56 13.26
CA ARG A 264 16.00 19.00 11.91
C ARG A 264 17.26 18.15 11.85
N SER A 265 18.36 18.62 12.44
CA SER A 265 19.63 17.90 12.54
C SER A 265 19.48 16.59 13.34
N GLN A 266 18.75 16.65 14.45
CA GLN A 266 18.44 15.46 15.26
C GLN A 266 17.67 14.40 14.46
N ILE A 267 16.72 14.80 13.60
CA ILE A 267 16.01 13.89 12.70
C ILE A 267 16.99 13.21 11.74
N VAL A 268 17.91 13.96 11.12
CA VAL A 268 18.92 13.42 10.20
C VAL A 268 19.76 12.36 10.90
N GLU A 269 20.28 12.67 12.09
CA GLU A 269 21.12 11.74 12.85
C GLU A 269 20.37 10.46 13.23
N GLN A 270 19.13 10.58 13.71
CA GLN A 270 18.29 9.43 14.07
C GLN A 270 18.01 8.55 12.85
N MET A 271 17.69 9.15 11.70
CA MET A 271 17.39 8.42 10.47
C MET A 271 18.62 7.73 9.89
N GLN A 272 19.78 8.39 9.86
CA GLN A 272 21.04 7.78 9.46
C GLN A 272 21.47 6.65 10.42
N GLY A 273 21.32 6.86 11.72
CA GLY A 273 21.59 5.86 12.75
C GLY A 273 20.74 4.60 12.58
N HIS A 274 19.44 4.77 12.32
CA HIS A 274 18.54 3.67 11.99
C HIS A 274 18.97 2.98 10.69
N HIS A 275 19.22 3.72 9.61
CA HIS A 275 19.63 3.16 8.32
C HIS A 275 20.91 2.31 8.43
N ARG A 276 21.94 2.78 9.15
CA ARG A 276 23.19 2.03 9.40
C ARG A 276 22.97 0.71 10.14
N ARG A 277 22.04 0.68 11.11
CA ARG A 277 21.71 -0.54 11.87
C ARG A 277 21.02 -1.61 11.03
N PHE A 278 20.25 -1.20 10.01
CA PHE A 278 19.46 -2.11 9.20
C PHE A 278 20.06 -2.44 7.82
N SER A 279 21.06 -1.68 7.35
CA SER A 279 21.82 -1.95 6.12
C SER A 279 22.97 -2.96 6.30
N LYS A 280 23.41 -3.23 7.54
CA LYS A 280 24.45 -4.22 7.86
C LYS A 280 23.94 -5.69 7.94
N LYS A 281 22.77 -6.00 7.37
CA LYS A 281 22.18 -7.35 7.31
C LYS A 281 21.63 -7.63 5.91
#